data_AF-A0A812U1Z2-F1
#
_entry.id   AF-A0A812U1Z2-F1
#
_cell.length_a   1.000
_cell.length_b   1.000
_cell.length_c   1.000
_cell.angle_alpha   90.00
_cell.angle_beta   90.00
_cell.angle_gamma   90.00
#
_symmetry.space_group_name_H-M   'P 1'
#
loop_
_entity.id
_entity.type
_entity.pdbx_description
1 polymer ?
#
loop_
_entity_poly.entity_id
_entity_poly.type
_entity_poly.pdbx_seq_one_letter_code
_entity_poly.pdbx_strand_id
1 'polypeptide(L)'
;MSRQLTALRTLTQVKLPVWSANFEGRKPTYTFSQKVREVILSEPDDARQLAEETALGGIGIMLRVFNLRRLALQQPLVESLTPSQRESVTKSLQQRLSLIQGPPGTGKTHVACAILAIWASIFGPLGERILAVADSNVAADNLYAARLGASGIQAVRLGQGKEADYDISQTIRQLQTAAAPACPNVGLNLFSTVPFGHSDAGDAGASSLKLTTYMDFKATVVVATCIGSGTEIVNLKTTGGSFQRVLVDECTQACEPAVLVALGRRCEQVVLVGDHAQLPATVLSKAASHEGLSTSLFERMANQNCVEPTVLLEQRRMHSSIAEFPNSAFYGGRLINAADDASLTAIPGFPWPSPDCRVCFVDVSQGPSMLEGRRGFSAFNVAEAETLVDVLHSILSAGYPAEQIVVLTAYLAQKQEIRRVLRDRGLSNYLQHVAVDTVDGYQ
;
A
#
# COMPACT_ATOMS: atom_id res chain seq x y z
N MET A 1 15.44 2.57 13.20
CA MET A 1 16.40 1.44 13.11
C MET A 1 16.44 0.53 14.35
N SER A 2 16.85 0.98 15.54
CA SER A 2 16.97 0.11 16.75
C SER A 2 15.65 -0.59 17.16
N ARG A 3 14.52 0.13 17.21
CA ARG A 3 13.21 -0.47 17.57
C ARG A 3 12.65 -1.43 16.51
N GLN A 4 12.88 -1.16 15.22
CA GLN A 4 12.46 -2.02 14.11
C GLN A 4 13.29 -3.32 14.06
N LEU A 5 14.60 -3.23 14.34
CA LEU A 5 15.48 -4.39 14.49
C LEU A 5 15.13 -5.24 15.70
N THR A 6 14.72 -4.62 16.82
CA THR A 6 14.23 -5.34 18.00
C THR A 6 12.91 -6.06 17.71
N ALA A 7 11.95 -5.41 17.03
CA ALA A 7 10.70 -6.05 16.62
C ALA A 7 10.95 -7.25 15.66
N LEU A 8 11.86 -7.10 14.70
CA LEU A 8 12.32 -8.19 13.83
C LEU A 8 12.97 -9.33 14.61
N ARG A 9 13.80 -9.03 15.62
CA ARG A 9 14.43 -10.05 16.49
C ARG A 9 13.42 -10.83 17.33
N THR A 10 12.39 -10.16 17.84
CA THR A 10 11.34 -10.81 18.65
C THR A 10 10.37 -11.63 17.80
N LEU A 11 10.07 -11.19 16.56
CA LEU A 11 9.17 -11.89 15.64
C LEU A 11 9.79 -13.09 14.92
N THR A 12 11.11 -13.12 14.72
CA THR A 12 11.74 -14.12 13.84
C THR A 12 12.55 -15.21 14.57
N GLN A 13 12.89 -15.07 15.86
CA GLN A 13 13.95 -15.87 16.52
C GLN A 13 15.26 -15.97 15.69
N VAL A 14 15.46 -15.09 14.70
CA VAL A 14 16.66 -15.07 13.88
C VAL A 14 17.69 -14.23 14.62
N LYS A 15 18.79 -14.87 15.04
CA LYS A 15 20.00 -14.16 15.43
C LYS A 15 20.54 -13.46 14.18
N LEU A 16 20.09 -12.23 13.93
CA LEU A 16 20.77 -11.34 12.99
C LEU A 16 22.20 -11.11 13.51
N PRO A 17 23.24 -11.28 12.66
CA PRO A 17 24.62 -11.16 13.10
C PRO A 17 24.84 -9.78 13.69
N VAL A 18 25.37 -9.77 14.92
CA VAL A 18 26.01 -8.59 15.48
C VAL A 18 27.19 -8.28 14.58
N TRP A 19 27.29 -7.06 14.07
CA TRP A 19 28.50 -6.54 13.47
C TRP A 19 29.61 -6.58 14.53
N SER A 20 30.39 -7.66 14.56
CA SER A 20 31.70 -7.68 15.20
C SER A 20 32.75 -7.38 14.13
N ALA A 21 33.80 -6.67 14.52
CA ALA A 21 34.82 -6.09 13.65
C ALA A 21 35.68 -7.10 12.84
N ASN A 22 35.31 -8.38 12.80
CA ASN A 22 36.09 -9.47 12.19
C ASN A 22 35.26 -10.21 11.13
N PHE A 23 34.97 -9.56 9.99
CA PHE A 23 34.28 -10.20 8.87
C PHE A 23 35.31 -10.72 7.84
N GLU A 24 35.64 -12.02 7.91
CA GLU A 24 36.66 -12.69 7.08
C GLU A 24 36.21 -13.04 5.64
N GLY A 25 35.42 -12.18 4.98
CA GLY A 25 35.20 -12.28 3.53
C GLY A 25 34.42 -13.51 3.02
N ARG A 26 33.66 -14.23 3.86
CA ARG A 26 32.70 -15.25 3.37
C ARG A 26 31.36 -14.60 3.03
N LYS A 27 30.86 -14.86 1.80
CA LYS A 27 29.52 -14.42 1.35
C LYS A 27 28.45 -14.87 2.34
N PRO A 28 27.49 -14.00 2.73
CA PRO A 28 26.38 -14.42 3.57
C PRO A 28 25.50 -15.39 2.79
N THR A 29 25.52 -16.66 3.17
CA THR A 29 24.46 -17.59 2.78
C THR A 29 23.18 -17.18 3.51
N TYR A 30 22.23 -16.62 2.76
CA TYR A 30 20.87 -16.43 3.23
C TYR A 30 20.22 -17.81 3.39
N THR A 31 20.29 -18.36 4.59
CA THR A 31 19.49 -19.51 4.98
C THR A 31 18.21 -18.95 5.59
N PHE A 32 17.08 -19.02 4.86
CA PHE A 32 15.77 -18.92 5.51
C PHE A 32 15.79 -19.81 6.75
N SER A 33 15.22 -19.35 7.87
CA SER A 33 15.11 -20.22 9.03
C SER A 33 14.41 -21.51 8.61
N GLN A 34 14.81 -22.64 9.18
CA GLN A 34 14.25 -23.93 8.84
C GLN A 34 12.72 -23.92 8.93
N LYS A 35 12.15 -23.13 9.87
CA LYS A 35 10.72 -22.83 10.00
C LYS A 35 10.09 -22.05 8.83
N VAL A 36 10.78 -21.07 8.24
CA VAL A 36 10.26 -20.33 7.07
C VAL A 36 10.36 -21.20 5.81
N ARG A 37 11.42 -22.02 5.71
CA ARG A 37 11.55 -23.03 4.65
C ARG A 37 10.51 -24.15 4.80
N GLU A 38 10.21 -24.58 6.02
CA GLU A 38 9.13 -25.52 6.33
C GLU A 38 7.78 -24.89 5.98
N VAL A 39 7.42 -23.70 6.47
CA VAL A 39 6.13 -23.07 6.11
C VAL A 39 5.96 -22.81 4.61
N ILE A 40 7.03 -22.53 3.86
CA ILE A 40 6.98 -22.31 2.40
C ILE A 40 7.04 -23.62 1.59
N LEU A 41 7.67 -24.69 2.11
CA LEU A 41 7.95 -25.93 1.34
C LEU A 41 7.35 -27.22 1.94
N SER A 42 6.78 -27.20 3.15
CA SER A 42 6.43 -28.40 3.93
C SER A 42 4.94 -28.69 4.08
N GLU A 43 4.08 -28.29 3.14
CA GLU A 43 2.73 -28.90 3.09
C GLU A 43 2.43 -29.62 1.77
N PRO A 44 2.90 -30.88 1.67
CA PRO A 44 2.23 -31.92 0.89
C PRO A 44 1.24 -32.76 1.74
N ASP A 45 1.32 -32.74 3.07
CA ASP A 45 0.61 -33.70 3.95
C ASP A 45 -0.59 -33.14 4.75
N ASP A 46 -0.68 -31.83 5.03
CA ASP A 46 -1.86 -31.26 5.71
C ASP A 46 -3.08 -31.16 4.77
N ALA A 47 -2.84 -31.06 3.45
CA ALA A 47 -3.85 -31.22 2.43
C ALA A 47 -4.41 -32.67 2.37
N ARG A 48 -3.64 -33.65 2.82
CA ARG A 48 -4.05 -35.06 2.91
C ARG A 48 -4.89 -35.31 4.16
N GLN A 49 -4.58 -34.65 5.28
CA GLN A 49 -5.40 -34.69 6.49
C GLN A 49 -6.74 -33.97 6.29
N LEU A 50 -6.76 -32.85 5.55
CA LEU A 50 -7.98 -32.18 5.10
C LEU A 50 -8.80 -33.07 4.13
N ALA A 51 -8.15 -33.93 3.34
CA ALA A 51 -8.79 -34.91 2.47
C ALA A 51 -9.35 -36.14 3.24
N GLU A 52 -8.74 -36.53 4.36
CA GLU A 52 -9.21 -37.62 5.24
C GLU A 52 -10.34 -37.17 6.18
N GLU A 53 -10.37 -35.92 6.65
CA GLU A 53 -11.50 -35.37 7.40
C GLU A 53 -12.73 -35.13 6.49
N THR A 54 -12.49 -34.84 5.21
CA THR A 54 -13.54 -34.86 4.17
C THR A 54 -14.09 -36.29 3.96
N ALA A 55 -13.33 -37.34 4.30
CA ALA A 55 -13.71 -38.75 4.17
C ALA A 55 -14.54 -39.29 5.37
N LEU A 56 -14.69 -38.54 6.47
CA LEU A 56 -15.47 -38.95 7.67
C LEU A 56 -16.93 -38.47 7.68
N GLY A 57 -17.43 -37.97 6.54
CA GLY A 57 -18.87 -37.81 6.27
C GLY A 57 -19.49 -36.51 6.81
N GLY A 58 -20.06 -35.65 5.98
CA GLY A 58 -20.29 -35.77 4.55
C GLY A 58 -21.20 -34.64 4.06
N ILE A 59 -21.00 -34.28 2.79
CA ILE A 59 -21.97 -33.55 1.95
C ILE A 59 -22.32 -32.14 2.46
N GLY A 60 -21.34 -31.22 2.45
CA GLY A 60 -21.63 -29.80 2.72
C GLY A 60 -20.63 -28.80 2.16
N ILE A 61 -19.35 -29.16 2.04
CA ILE A 61 -18.28 -28.19 1.74
C ILE A 61 -18.20 -27.85 0.25
N MET A 62 -18.37 -28.81 -0.66
CA MET A 62 -18.29 -28.54 -2.10
C MET A 62 -19.44 -27.63 -2.59
N LEU A 63 -20.66 -27.83 -2.04
CA LEU A 63 -21.80 -26.92 -2.22
C LEU A 63 -21.56 -25.55 -1.60
N ARG A 64 -20.84 -25.46 -0.47
CA ARG A 64 -20.47 -24.18 0.14
C ARG A 64 -19.40 -23.43 -0.65
N VAL A 65 -18.33 -24.06 -1.12
CA VAL A 65 -17.28 -23.40 -1.92
C VAL A 65 -17.81 -22.93 -3.27
N PHE A 66 -18.68 -23.72 -3.92
CA PHE A 66 -19.32 -23.32 -5.18
C PHE A 66 -20.31 -22.16 -4.98
N ASN A 67 -21.09 -22.17 -3.89
CA ASN A 67 -21.98 -21.07 -3.53
C ASN A 67 -21.24 -19.83 -3.03
N LEU A 68 -20.12 -19.97 -2.32
CA LEU A 68 -19.27 -18.86 -1.89
C LEU A 68 -18.56 -18.20 -3.07
N ARG A 69 -18.09 -18.97 -4.06
CA ARG A 69 -17.63 -18.40 -5.34
C ARG A 69 -18.75 -17.64 -6.07
N ARG A 70 -19.96 -18.20 -6.12
CA ARG A 70 -21.11 -17.54 -6.76
C ARG A 70 -21.50 -16.24 -6.04
N LEU A 71 -21.54 -16.25 -4.71
CA LEU A 71 -21.86 -15.08 -3.87
C LEU A 71 -20.75 -14.02 -3.91
N ALA A 72 -19.48 -14.44 -3.93
CA ALA A 72 -18.33 -13.55 -4.04
C ALA A 72 -18.25 -12.84 -5.39
N LEU A 73 -18.60 -13.54 -6.49
CA LEU A 73 -18.61 -12.98 -7.84
C LEU A 73 -19.84 -12.10 -8.14
N GLN A 74 -20.87 -12.17 -7.29
CA GLN A 74 -22.06 -11.31 -7.32
C GLN A 74 -21.90 -10.01 -6.51
N GLN A 75 -20.71 -9.76 -5.96
CA GLN A 75 -20.40 -8.49 -5.30
C GLN A 75 -20.35 -7.36 -6.34
N PRO A 76 -20.99 -6.19 -6.11
CA PRO A 76 -20.98 -5.07 -7.05
C PRO A 76 -19.58 -4.61 -7.46
N LEU A 77 -18.59 -4.75 -6.56
CA LEU A 77 -17.18 -4.47 -6.84
C LEU A 77 -16.60 -5.37 -7.95
N VAL A 78 -17.03 -6.64 -8.01
CA VAL A 78 -16.52 -7.64 -8.95
C VAL A 78 -17.15 -7.48 -10.33
N GLU A 79 -18.39 -6.99 -10.38
CA GLU A 79 -19.10 -6.70 -11.64
C GLU A 79 -18.39 -5.62 -12.45
N SER A 80 -17.77 -4.64 -11.76
CA SER A 80 -17.03 -3.54 -12.40
C SER A 80 -15.61 -3.88 -12.86
N LEU A 81 -15.13 -5.11 -12.60
CA LEU A 81 -13.77 -5.52 -12.94
C LEU A 81 -13.61 -5.88 -14.41
N THR A 82 -12.49 -5.48 -15.00
CA THR A 82 -12.06 -5.92 -16.34
C THR A 82 -11.74 -7.43 -16.33
N PRO A 83 -11.65 -8.09 -17.51
CA PRO A 83 -11.32 -9.53 -17.57
C PRO A 83 -10.02 -9.90 -16.85
N SER A 84 -8.93 -9.13 -17.04
CA SER A 84 -7.64 -9.39 -16.37
C SER A 84 -7.73 -9.19 -14.85
N GLN A 85 -8.50 -8.19 -14.42
CA GLN A 85 -8.76 -7.94 -13.00
C GLN A 85 -9.57 -9.10 -12.38
N ARG A 86 -10.63 -9.57 -13.05
CA ARG A 86 -11.43 -10.72 -12.60
C ARG A 86 -10.63 -12.01 -12.54
N GLU A 87 -9.74 -12.23 -13.50
CA GLU A 87 -8.82 -13.37 -13.49
C GLU A 87 -7.90 -13.32 -12.27
N SER A 88 -7.31 -12.16 -11.98
CA SER A 88 -6.43 -11.98 -10.83
C SER A 88 -7.14 -12.28 -9.50
N VAL A 89 -8.35 -11.74 -9.31
CA VAL A 89 -9.23 -12.08 -8.18
C VAL A 89 -9.49 -13.58 -8.10
N THR A 90 -9.84 -14.21 -9.22
CA THR A 90 -10.15 -15.65 -9.26
C THR A 90 -8.94 -16.49 -8.84
N LYS A 91 -7.75 -16.18 -9.37
CA LYS A 91 -6.48 -16.85 -9.01
C LYS A 91 -6.15 -16.66 -7.53
N SER A 92 -6.31 -15.44 -7.00
CA SER A 92 -6.10 -15.12 -5.58
C SER A 92 -7.01 -15.88 -4.62
N LEU A 93 -8.21 -16.28 -5.05
CA LEU A 93 -9.09 -17.13 -4.23
C LEU A 93 -8.73 -18.62 -4.29
N GLN A 94 -7.93 -19.04 -5.28
CA GLN A 94 -7.61 -20.45 -5.55
C GLN A 94 -6.22 -20.86 -5.09
N GLN A 95 -5.30 -19.90 -5.00
CA GLN A 95 -3.89 -20.15 -4.74
C GLN A 95 -3.50 -19.68 -3.34
N ARG A 96 -2.53 -20.36 -2.73
CA ARG A 96 -1.88 -19.91 -1.48
C ARG A 96 -0.95 -18.71 -1.69
N LEU A 97 -0.37 -18.57 -2.88
CA LEU A 97 0.44 -17.42 -3.28
C LEU A 97 -0.06 -16.93 -4.63
N SER A 98 -0.39 -15.64 -4.72
CA SER A 98 -0.67 -14.98 -6.00
C SER A 98 0.14 -13.70 -6.14
N LEU A 99 0.66 -13.48 -7.34
CA LEU A 99 1.34 -12.26 -7.74
C LEU A 99 0.43 -11.51 -8.72
N ILE A 100 0.13 -10.24 -8.43
CA ILE A 100 -0.63 -9.36 -9.31
C ILE A 100 0.28 -8.22 -9.72
N GLN A 101 0.67 -8.20 -11.00
CA GLN A 101 1.40 -7.08 -11.57
C GLN A 101 0.41 -6.07 -12.14
N GLY A 102 0.49 -4.83 -11.70
CA GLY A 102 -0.35 -3.77 -12.26
C GLY A 102 0.42 -2.51 -12.62
N PRO A 103 0.64 -2.27 -13.92
CA PRO A 103 1.14 -1.00 -14.43
C PRO A 103 0.32 0.22 -13.98
N PRO A 104 0.85 1.45 -14.11
CA PRO A 104 0.15 2.67 -13.71
C PRO A 104 -1.25 2.77 -14.32
N GLY A 105 -2.24 3.10 -13.49
CA GLY A 105 -3.62 3.30 -13.93
C GLY A 105 -4.42 2.03 -14.22
N THR A 106 -3.87 0.84 -14.00
CA THR A 106 -4.57 -0.45 -14.26
C THR A 106 -5.48 -0.94 -13.12
N GLY A 107 -5.53 -0.18 -12.03
CA GLY A 107 -6.44 -0.47 -10.90
C GLY A 107 -5.92 -1.50 -9.89
N LYS A 108 -4.60 -1.59 -9.65
CA LYS A 108 -3.99 -2.43 -8.58
C LYS A 108 -4.76 -2.40 -7.26
N THR A 109 -4.85 -1.22 -6.65
CA THR A 109 -5.53 -1.03 -5.36
C THR A 109 -7.02 -1.38 -5.45
N HIS A 110 -7.66 -1.14 -6.60
CA HIS A 110 -9.06 -1.51 -6.82
C HIS A 110 -9.26 -3.03 -6.81
N VAL A 111 -8.35 -3.79 -7.45
CA VAL A 111 -8.31 -5.26 -7.38
C VAL A 111 -8.02 -5.74 -5.96
N ALA A 112 -7.04 -5.13 -5.29
CA ALA A 112 -6.72 -5.45 -3.91
C ALA A 112 -7.93 -5.30 -2.98
N CYS A 113 -8.67 -4.19 -3.09
CA CYS A 113 -9.91 -3.99 -2.35
C CYS A 113 -10.98 -5.03 -2.71
N ALA A 114 -11.12 -5.44 -3.97
CA ALA A 114 -12.07 -6.48 -4.36
C ALA A 114 -11.73 -7.84 -3.73
N ILE A 115 -10.44 -8.21 -3.68
CA ILE A 115 -9.97 -9.42 -3.00
C ILE A 115 -10.27 -9.35 -1.50
N LEU A 116 -9.94 -8.23 -0.85
CA LEU A 116 -10.22 -8.01 0.58
C LEU A 116 -11.72 -8.07 0.88
N ALA A 117 -12.57 -7.51 0.02
CA ALA A 117 -14.02 -7.56 0.16
C ALA A 117 -14.55 -8.99 0.10
N ILE A 118 -14.09 -9.77 -0.87
CA ILE A 118 -14.48 -11.16 -1.01
C ILE A 118 -13.99 -11.96 0.19
N TRP A 119 -12.71 -11.86 0.55
CA TRP A 119 -12.18 -12.55 1.72
C TRP A 119 -12.95 -12.18 2.98
N ALA A 120 -13.25 -10.90 3.21
CA ALA A 120 -14.02 -10.47 4.38
C ALA A 120 -15.43 -11.07 4.39
N SER A 121 -16.10 -11.15 3.23
CA SER A 121 -17.43 -11.74 3.13
C SER A 121 -17.46 -13.26 3.38
N ILE A 122 -16.39 -13.97 3.01
CA ILE A 122 -16.29 -15.42 3.14
C ILE A 122 -15.81 -15.81 4.54
N PHE A 123 -14.71 -15.19 4.98
CA PHE A 123 -13.96 -15.62 6.17
C PHE A 123 -14.28 -14.81 7.42
N GLY A 124 -14.78 -13.57 7.26
CA GLY A 124 -15.25 -12.76 8.39
C GLY A 124 -16.33 -13.45 9.24
N PRO A 125 -17.39 -14.04 8.64
CA PRO A 125 -18.37 -14.82 9.38
C PRO A 125 -17.82 -16.07 10.08
N LEU A 126 -16.65 -16.56 9.66
CA LEU A 126 -15.94 -17.68 10.30
C LEU A 126 -15.07 -17.23 11.48
N GLY A 127 -15.06 -15.93 11.80
CA GLY A 127 -14.24 -15.34 12.85
C GLY A 127 -12.80 -15.06 12.44
N GLU A 128 -12.46 -15.26 11.17
CA GLU A 128 -11.11 -15.02 10.66
C GLU A 128 -10.86 -13.53 10.43
N ARG A 129 -9.61 -13.12 10.65
CA ARG A 129 -9.14 -11.75 10.43
C ARG A 129 -8.19 -11.71 9.25
N ILE A 130 -8.30 -10.64 8.46
CA ILE A 130 -7.52 -10.43 7.25
C ILE A 130 -6.58 -9.26 7.47
N LEU A 131 -5.32 -9.43 7.09
CA LEU A 131 -4.32 -8.38 7.15
C LEU A 131 -4.11 -7.79 5.76
N ALA A 132 -4.19 -6.47 5.67
CA ALA A 132 -3.87 -5.71 4.48
C ALA A 132 -2.71 -4.77 4.82
N VAL A 133 -1.61 -4.83 4.08
CA VAL A 133 -0.41 -4.04 4.37
C VAL A 133 0.16 -3.36 3.13
N ALA A 134 0.86 -2.26 3.34
CA ALA A 134 1.73 -1.61 2.36
C ALA A 134 3.00 -1.08 3.05
N ASP A 135 4.06 -0.74 2.32
CA ASP A 135 5.30 -0.25 2.96
C ASP A 135 5.14 1.18 3.51
N SER A 136 4.44 2.05 2.76
CA SER A 136 4.22 3.45 3.14
C SER A 136 2.86 3.67 3.84
N ASN A 137 2.79 4.69 4.69
CA ASN A 137 1.51 5.08 5.30
C ASN A 137 0.51 5.58 4.25
N VAL A 138 0.99 6.28 3.21
CA VAL A 138 0.13 6.79 2.13
C VAL A 138 -0.50 5.64 1.35
N ALA A 139 0.27 4.60 1.01
CA ALA A 139 -0.27 3.42 0.35
C ALA A 139 -1.25 2.65 1.25
N ALA A 140 -0.96 2.53 2.55
CA ALA A 140 -1.89 1.91 3.51
C ALA A 140 -3.19 2.73 3.67
N ASP A 141 -3.09 4.07 3.71
CA ASP A 141 -4.25 4.97 3.77
C ASP A 141 -5.06 4.89 2.47
N ASN A 142 -4.39 4.84 1.30
CA ASN A 142 -5.05 4.62 0.02
C ASN A 142 -5.79 3.28 -0.03
N LEU A 143 -5.18 2.20 0.47
CA LEU A 143 -5.83 0.89 0.53
C LEU A 143 -7.06 0.89 1.46
N TYR A 144 -6.99 1.65 2.56
CA TYR A 144 -8.11 1.83 3.49
C TYR A 144 -9.24 2.69 2.89
N ALA A 145 -8.90 3.90 2.45
CA ALA A 145 -9.82 4.92 1.97
C ALA A 145 -10.43 4.57 0.61
N ALA A 146 -9.70 3.87 -0.27
CA ALA A 146 -10.13 3.68 -1.65
C ALA A 146 -11.47 2.99 -1.75
N ARG A 147 -11.77 1.95 -0.94
CA ARG A 147 -13.07 1.24 -0.99
C ARG A 147 -13.50 0.48 0.27
N LEU A 148 -12.68 0.26 1.30
CA LEU A 148 -13.09 -0.62 2.41
C LEU A 148 -14.17 0.03 3.29
N GLY A 149 -13.99 1.30 3.67
CA GLY A 149 -14.98 2.04 4.46
C GLY A 149 -16.31 2.26 3.71
N ALA A 150 -16.26 2.49 2.40
CA ALA A 150 -17.45 2.72 1.57
C ALA A 150 -18.22 1.43 1.21
N SER A 151 -17.57 0.26 1.28
CA SER A 151 -18.18 -1.03 0.92
C SER A 151 -18.89 -1.71 2.11
N GLY A 152 -18.97 -1.05 3.26
CA GLY A 152 -19.56 -1.61 4.49
C GLY A 152 -18.72 -2.73 5.13
N ILE A 153 -17.47 -2.90 4.69
CA ILE A 153 -16.54 -3.87 5.29
C ILE A 153 -16.06 -3.29 6.61
N GLN A 154 -16.15 -4.08 7.68
CA GLN A 154 -15.62 -3.70 8.97
C GLN A 154 -14.10 -3.75 8.91
N ALA A 155 -13.47 -2.61 8.64
CA ALA A 155 -12.03 -2.44 8.55
C ALA A 155 -11.52 -1.48 9.64
N VAL A 156 -10.24 -1.57 9.97
CA VAL A 156 -9.56 -0.62 10.86
C VAL A 156 -8.17 -0.30 10.36
N ARG A 157 -7.80 0.98 10.35
CA ARG A 157 -6.45 1.46 9.99
C ARG A 157 -5.55 1.64 11.22
N LEU A 158 -4.36 1.03 11.20
CA LEU A 158 -3.38 1.06 12.29
C LEU A 158 -2.01 1.61 11.92
N GLY A 159 -1.58 2.64 12.62
CA GLY A 159 -0.27 3.25 12.45
C GLY A 159 -0.34 4.74 12.74
N GLN A 160 0.61 5.49 12.17
CA GLN A 160 0.55 6.94 12.17
C GLN A 160 -0.05 7.41 10.85
N GLY A 161 -1.01 8.32 10.91
CA GLY A 161 -1.68 8.86 9.73
C GLY A 161 -3.04 9.45 10.09
N LYS A 162 -3.52 10.39 9.27
CA LYS A 162 -4.80 11.06 9.51
C LYS A 162 -5.97 10.06 9.57
N GLU A 163 -5.94 9.06 8.70
CA GLU A 163 -6.97 8.02 8.65
C GLU A 163 -6.92 7.09 9.87
N ALA A 164 -5.71 6.71 10.32
CA ALA A 164 -5.54 5.93 11.55
C ALA A 164 -6.06 6.71 12.77
N ASP A 165 -5.70 7.99 12.89
CA ASP A 165 -6.14 8.86 13.99
C ASP A 165 -7.66 9.07 13.97
N TYR A 166 -8.24 9.22 12.77
CA TYR A 166 -9.69 9.33 12.58
C TYR A 166 -10.42 8.04 12.98
N ASP A 167 -9.95 6.88 12.54
CA ASP A 167 -10.53 5.58 12.88
C ASP A 167 -10.48 5.29 14.37
N ILE A 168 -9.33 5.56 15.00
CA ILE A 168 -9.17 5.43 16.45
C ILE A 168 -10.18 6.35 17.14
N SER A 169 -10.31 7.60 16.69
CA SER A 169 -11.26 8.57 17.25
C SER A 169 -12.72 8.14 17.07
N GLN A 170 -13.10 7.65 15.89
CA GLN A 170 -14.44 7.11 15.60
C GLN A 170 -14.74 5.86 16.42
N THR A 171 -13.77 4.95 16.52
CA THR A 171 -13.86 3.74 17.33
C THR A 171 -14.10 4.08 18.80
N ILE A 172 -13.35 5.05 19.33
CA ILE A 172 -13.52 5.54 20.71
C ILE A 172 -14.94 6.10 20.90
N ARG A 173 -15.44 6.92 19.97
CA ARG A 173 -16.82 7.45 20.02
C ARG A 173 -17.87 6.34 19.99
N GLN A 174 -17.73 5.38 19.09
CA GLN A 174 -18.65 4.25 18.97
C GLN A 174 -18.68 3.40 20.24
N LEU A 175 -17.52 3.12 20.84
CA LEU A 175 -17.43 2.39 22.10
C LEU A 175 -18.03 3.18 23.28
N GLN A 176 -17.86 4.51 23.29
CA GLN A 176 -18.52 5.38 24.27
C GLN A 176 -20.04 5.35 24.13
N THR A 177 -20.57 5.30 22.91
CA THR A 177 -22.02 5.20 22.66
C THR A 177 -22.59 3.80 22.90
N ALA A 178 -21.80 2.75 22.61
CA ALA A 178 -22.21 1.35 22.78
C ALA A 178 -22.13 0.85 24.24
N ALA A 179 -21.55 1.64 25.14
CA ALA A 179 -21.58 1.40 26.59
C ALA A 179 -22.97 1.65 27.24
N ALA A 180 -23.99 1.95 26.44
CA ALA A 180 -25.41 1.89 26.85
C ALA A 180 -25.96 0.45 26.71
N PRO A 181 -26.92 0.04 27.54
CA PRO A 181 -26.86 -1.16 28.39
C PRO A 181 -27.25 -2.49 27.70
N ALA A 182 -26.41 -3.04 26.83
CA ALA A 182 -26.70 -4.32 26.15
C ALA A 182 -25.72 -5.48 26.44
N CYS A 183 -24.62 -5.28 27.17
CA CYS A 183 -23.60 -6.31 27.40
C CYS A 183 -23.29 -6.50 28.90
N PRO A 184 -24.00 -7.40 29.62
CA PRO A 184 -23.84 -7.56 31.08
C PRO A 184 -22.51 -8.16 31.54
N ASN A 185 -21.75 -8.82 30.65
CA ASN A 185 -20.56 -9.62 31.02
C ASN A 185 -19.22 -9.06 30.55
N VAL A 186 -19.19 -7.88 29.91
CA VAL A 186 -17.93 -7.18 29.65
C VAL A 186 -17.75 -6.16 30.76
N GLY A 187 -16.80 -6.39 31.67
CA GLY A 187 -16.56 -5.53 32.84
C GLY A 187 -16.47 -4.05 32.47
N LEU A 188 -17.59 -3.33 32.66
CA LEU A 188 -17.84 -1.97 32.17
C LEU A 188 -17.24 -0.86 33.05
N ASN A 189 -16.47 -1.21 34.08
CA ASN A 189 -15.88 -0.24 35.01
C ASN A 189 -14.65 0.51 34.45
N LEU A 190 -14.25 0.26 33.20
CA LEU A 190 -13.08 0.91 32.57
C LEU A 190 -13.45 2.09 31.64
N PHE A 191 -14.74 2.40 31.48
CA PHE A 191 -15.20 3.37 30.48
C PHE A 191 -15.54 4.77 31.03
N SER A 192 -15.60 4.98 32.35
CA SER A 192 -16.21 6.18 32.95
C SER A 192 -15.26 7.29 33.42
N THR A 193 -13.94 7.18 33.30
CA THR A 193 -13.01 8.10 34.02
C THR A 193 -11.79 8.59 33.25
N VAL A 194 -11.91 8.95 31.96
CA VAL A 194 -10.78 9.64 31.30
C VAL A 194 -11.22 10.93 30.59
N PRO A 195 -10.98 12.11 31.20
CA PRO A 195 -11.11 13.39 30.52
C PRO A 195 -9.92 13.62 29.59
N PHE A 196 -10.19 14.10 28.39
CA PHE A 196 -9.17 14.55 27.44
C PHE A 196 -8.51 15.83 27.96
N GLY A 197 -7.23 15.77 28.27
CA GLY A 197 -6.45 16.94 28.68
C GLY A 197 -4.98 16.60 28.91
N HIS A 198 -4.13 17.11 28.01
CA HIS A 198 -2.67 17.20 28.02
C HIS A 198 -1.83 16.21 28.85
N SER A 199 -1.00 15.47 28.11
CA SER A 199 0.27 14.86 28.52
C SER A 199 0.25 14.06 29.81
N ASP A 200 0.11 12.74 29.71
CA ASP A 200 0.94 11.77 30.44
C ASP A 200 0.63 10.32 30.03
N ALA A 201 1.61 9.44 30.20
CA ALA A 201 1.68 8.05 29.71
C ALA A 201 0.52 7.11 30.11
N GLY A 202 -0.46 7.56 30.90
CA GLY A 202 -1.64 6.79 31.29
C GLY A 202 -2.76 6.72 30.23
N ASP A 203 -2.85 7.72 29.35
CA ASP A 203 -3.97 7.87 28.39
C ASP A 203 -3.82 6.95 27.15
N ALA A 204 -2.57 6.62 26.81
CA ALA A 204 -2.24 5.69 25.72
C ALA A 204 -2.70 4.26 26.02
N GLY A 205 -2.70 3.84 27.29
CA GLY A 205 -3.10 2.49 27.70
C GLY A 205 -4.61 2.25 27.55
N ALA A 206 -5.45 3.22 27.93
CA ALA A 206 -6.90 3.12 27.79
C ALA A 206 -7.36 3.18 26.33
N SER A 207 -6.72 4.01 25.52
CA SER A 207 -6.97 4.09 24.07
C SER A 207 -6.55 2.81 23.35
N SER A 208 -5.42 2.21 23.75
CA SER A 208 -4.96 0.91 23.26
C SER A 208 -5.95 -0.22 23.59
N LEU A 209 -6.46 -0.29 24.83
CA LEU A 209 -7.45 -1.30 25.25
C LEU A 209 -8.79 -1.19 24.50
N LYS A 210 -9.24 0.02 24.19
CA LYS A 210 -10.47 0.26 23.40
C LYS A 210 -10.31 -0.17 21.94
N LEU A 211 -9.19 0.22 21.33
CA LEU A 211 -8.85 -0.15 19.96
C LEU A 211 -8.69 -1.67 19.80
N THR A 212 -8.09 -2.30 20.81
CA THR A 212 -7.98 -3.76 20.95
C THR A 212 -9.35 -4.42 20.96
N THR A 213 -10.26 -3.90 21.79
CA THR A 213 -11.64 -4.42 21.88
C THR A 213 -12.36 -4.30 20.53
N TYR A 214 -12.16 -3.22 19.78
CA TYR A 214 -12.77 -3.10 18.45
C TYR A 214 -12.21 -4.08 17.43
N MET A 215 -10.89 -4.30 17.41
CA MET A 215 -10.28 -5.35 16.58
C MET A 215 -10.81 -6.73 16.91
N ASP A 216 -10.90 -7.00 18.22
CA ASP A 216 -11.33 -8.29 18.74
C ASP A 216 -12.80 -8.57 18.38
N PHE A 217 -13.67 -7.54 18.38
CA PHE A 217 -15.12 -7.74 18.25
C PHE A 217 -15.75 -7.28 16.92
N LYS A 218 -15.10 -6.42 16.12
CA LYS A 218 -15.73 -5.84 14.92
C LYS A 218 -14.88 -5.85 13.65
N ALA A 219 -13.59 -5.52 13.69
CA ALA A 219 -12.83 -5.35 12.43
C ALA A 219 -12.47 -6.69 11.76
N THR A 220 -13.08 -7.04 10.64
CA THR A 220 -12.69 -8.21 9.81
C THR A 220 -11.38 -7.96 9.06
N VAL A 221 -11.13 -6.74 8.62
CA VAL A 221 -9.91 -6.34 7.89
C VAL A 221 -9.08 -5.38 8.74
N VAL A 222 -7.79 -5.65 8.89
CA VAL A 222 -6.84 -4.76 9.55
C VAL A 222 -5.89 -4.21 8.50
N VAL A 223 -5.83 -2.88 8.37
CA VAL A 223 -4.94 -2.19 7.44
C VAL A 223 -3.77 -1.58 8.22
N ALA A 224 -2.53 -1.92 7.86
CA ALA A 224 -1.34 -1.41 8.54
C ALA A 224 -0.19 -1.18 7.55
N THR A 225 0.93 -0.63 8.01
CA THR A 225 2.17 -0.75 7.24
C THR A 225 2.80 -2.12 7.44
N CYS A 226 3.65 -2.58 6.52
CA CYS A 226 4.39 -3.85 6.63
C CYS A 226 5.07 -3.97 8.01
N ILE A 227 5.80 -2.93 8.43
CA ILE A 227 6.43 -2.86 9.76
C ILE A 227 5.41 -2.65 10.88
N GLY A 228 4.41 -1.80 10.67
CA GLY A 228 3.37 -1.51 11.66
C GLY A 228 2.54 -2.74 12.03
N SER A 229 2.42 -3.69 11.12
CA SER A 229 1.80 -4.99 11.36
C SER A 229 2.50 -5.78 12.47
N GLY A 230 3.77 -5.47 12.76
CA GLY A 230 4.58 -6.09 13.81
C GLY A 230 4.31 -5.57 15.23
N THR A 231 3.47 -4.55 15.40
CA THR A 231 3.23 -3.91 16.70
C THR A 231 2.43 -4.78 17.66
N GLU A 232 2.59 -4.54 18.97
CA GLU A 232 1.87 -5.26 20.03
C GLU A 232 0.35 -5.09 19.96
N ILE A 233 -0.13 -3.96 19.42
CA ILE A 233 -1.56 -3.70 19.19
C ILE A 233 -2.17 -4.78 18.29
N VAL A 234 -1.38 -5.28 17.33
CA VAL A 234 -1.78 -6.34 16.39
C VAL A 234 -1.68 -7.74 17.04
N ASN A 235 -1.09 -7.87 18.24
CA ASN A 235 -0.85 -9.14 18.95
C ASN A 235 -1.89 -9.46 20.04
N LEU A 236 -3.00 -8.74 20.12
CA LEU A 236 -3.87 -8.81 21.30
C LEU A 236 -4.92 -9.94 21.28
N LYS A 237 -5.51 -10.16 22.47
CA LYS A 237 -5.67 -11.46 23.14
C LYS A 237 -6.68 -12.45 22.55
N THR A 238 -7.54 -12.10 21.59
CA THR A 238 -8.56 -13.03 21.09
C THR A 238 -8.19 -13.74 19.77
N THR A 239 -7.33 -13.15 18.95
CA THR A 239 -6.87 -13.72 17.65
C THR A 239 -5.52 -14.44 17.74
N GLY A 240 -4.84 -14.31 18.88
CA GLY A 240 -3.43 -14.69 19.00
C GLY A 240 -2.49 -13.92 18.06
N GLY A 241 -2.96 -12.81 17.47
CA GLY A 241 -2.22 -12.04 16.46
C GLY A 241 -2.04 -12.75 15.11
N SER A 242 -2.90 -13.74 14.82
CA SER A 242 -2.84 -14.54 13.59
C SER A 242 -3.70 -13.95 12.46
N PHE A 243 -3.14 -13.97 11.26
CA PHE A 243 -3.74 -13.51 10.02
C PHE A 243 -3.43 -14.53 8.93
N GLN A 244 -4.34 -15.48 8.74
CA GLN A 244 -4.19 -16.54 7.74
C GLN A 244 -4.18 -15.98 6.32
N ARG A 245 -4.86 -14.85 6.10
CA ARG A 245 -4.88 -14.14 4.81
C ARG A 245 -4.20 -12.78 4.92
N VAL A 246 -3.17 -12.59 4.09
CA VAL A 246 -2.40 -11.36 4.00
C VAL A 246 -2.42 -10.83 2.57
N LEU A 247 -2.84 -9.58 2.38
CA LEU A 247 -2.66 -8.85 1.13
C LEU A 247 -1.58 -7.78 1.32
N VAL A 248 -0.65 -7.69 0.39
CA VAL A 248 0.43 -6.70 0.39
C VAL A 248 0.29 -5.84 -0.86
N ASP A 249 -0.14 -4.58 -0.71
CA ASP A 249 -0.20 -3.60 -1.79
C ASP A 249 1.14 -2.85 -1.93
N GLU A 250 1.42 -2.37 -3.14
CA GLU A 250 2.70 -1.73 -3.52
C GLU A 250 3.94 -2.52 -3.02
N CYS A 251 3.87 -3.86 -3.06
CA CYS A 251 4.85 -4.73 -2.42
C CYS A 251 6.26 -4.67 -3.06
N THR A 252 6.38 -4.14 -4.28
CA THR A 252 7.66 -3.93 -4.97
C THR A 252 8.47 -2.77 -4.37
N GLN A 253 7.82 -1.86 -3.64
CA GLN A 253 8.48 -0.79 -2.89
C GLN A 253 8.99 -1.25 -1.51
N ALA A 254 8.60 -2.44 -1.06
CA ALA A 254 8.99 -2.98 0.25
C ALA A 254 10.22 -3.87 0.14
N CYS A 255 11.19 -3.69 1.04
CA CYS A 255 12.24 -4.69 1.21
C CYS A 255 11.60 -6.01 1.66
N GLU A 256 12.06 -7.15 1.17
CA GLU A 256 11.53 -8.46 1.56
C GLU A 256 11.38 -8.66 3.09
N PRO A 257 12.38 -8.28 3.94
CA PRO A 257 12.23 -8.41 5.39
C PRO A 257 11.06 -7.62 5.97
N ALA A 258 10.65 -6.51 5.36
CA ALA A 258 9.49 -5.74 5.82
C ALA A 258 8.20 -6.52 5.57
N VAL A 259 8.05 -7.13 4.39
CA VAL A 259 6.89 -7.96 4.05
C VAL A 259 6.80 -9.19 4.96
N LEU A 260 7.94 -9.80 5.30
CA LEU A 260 8.00 -10.97 6.19
C LEU A 260 7.46 -10.68 7.61
N VAL A 261 7.43 -9.42 8.07
CA VAL A 261 6.79 -9.05 9.34
C VAL A 261 5.29 -9.36 9.31
N ALA A 262 4.63 -9.07 8.19
CA ALA A 262 3.20 -9.35 8.00
C ALA A 262 2.96 -10.86 7.79
N LEU A 263 3.79 -11.53 6.98
CA LEU A 263 3.64 -12.97 6.70
C LEU A 263 3.92 -13.83 7.93
N GLY A 264 4.80 -13.38 8.82
CA GLY A 264 5.10 -14.03 10.10
C GLY A 264 3.90 -14.16 11.04
N ARG A 265 2.77 -13.52 10.73
CA ARG A 265 1.52 -13.61 11.48
C ARG A 265 0.70 -14.87 11.17
N ARG A 266 1.35 -16.03 10.99
CA ARG A 266 0.70 -17.30 10.57
C ARG A 266 -0.08 -17.17 9.25
N CYS A 267 0.52 -16.50 8.28
CA CYS A 267 -0.07 -16.42 6.94
C CYS A 267 -0.07 -17.80 6.27
N GLU A 268 -1.24 -18.21 5.77
CA GLU A 268 -1.48 -19.44 5.00
C GLU A 268 -1.76 -19.12 3.52
N GLN A 269 -2.28 -17.92 3.25
CA GLN A 269 -2.58 -17.41 1.92
C GLN A 269 -2.16 -15.94 1.79
N VAL A 270 -1.38 -15.64 0.76
CA VAL A 270 -0.82 -14.32 0.47
C VAL A 270 -1.10 -13.86 -0.96
N VAL A 271 -1.48 -12.59 -1.09
CA VAL A 271 -1.57 -11.89 -2.38
C VAL A 271 -0.58 -10.73 -2.37
N LEU A 272 0.37 -10.75 -3.29
CA LEU A 272 1.35 -9.68 -3.50
C LEU A 272 0.93 -8.85 -4.71
N VAL A 273 0.60 -7.59 -4.49
CA VAL A 273 0.18 -6.63 -5.52
C VAL A 273 1.27 -5.58 -5.67
N GLY A 274 1.76 -5.37 -6.89
CA GLY A 274 2.84 -4.44 -7.13
C GLY A 274 3.17 -4.28 -8.61
N ASP A 275 4.27 -3.59 -8.89
CA ASP A 275 4.79 -3.46 -10.24
C ASP A 275 6.32 -3.32 -10.19
N HIS A 276 7.02 -4.31 -10.74
CA HIS A 276 8.48 -4.34 -10.73
C HIS A 276 9.11 -3.33 -11.71
N ALA A 277 8.31 -2.75 -12.59
CA ALA A 277 8.72 -1.65 -13.46
C ALA A 277 8.63 -0.27 -12.79
N GLN A 278 8.09 -0.19 -11.57
CA GLN A 278 8.02 1.05 -10.77
C GLN A 278 9.19 1.12 -9.77
N LEU A 279 9.13 2.05 -8.80
CA LEU A 279 10.22 2.25 -7.84
C LEU A 279 10.48 0.96 -7.04
N PRO A 280 11.75 0.52 -6.94
CA PRO A 280 12.12 -0.60 -6.08
C PRO A 280 12.19 -0.15 -4.62
N ALA A 281 12.47 -1.10 -3.73
CA ALA A 281 12.68 -0.81 -2.33
C ALA A 281 13.85 0.17 -2.11
N THR A 282 13.61 1.20 -1.28
CA THR A 282 14.64 2.19 -0.96
C THR A 282 15.68 1.63 0.00
N VAL A 283 16.88 1.33 -0.50
CA VAL A 283 18.02 0.84 0.28
C VAL A 283 19.15 1.86 0.27
N LEU A 284 19.35 2.55 1.40
CA LEU A 284 20.40 3.58 1.53
C LEU A 284 21.82 3.02 1.41
N SER A 285 22.04 1.78 1.87
CA SER A 285 23.34 1.12 1.77
C SER A 285 23.54 0.54 0.38
N LYS A 286 24.42 1.15 -0.41
CA LYS A 286 24.81 0.63 -1.74
C LYS A 286 25.30 -0.82 -1.67
N ALA A 287 26.06 -1.17 -0.63
CA ALA A 287 26.53 -2.54 -0.41
C ALA A 287 25.35 -3.51 -0.19
N ALA A 288 24.38 -3.14 0.65
CA ALA A 288 23.22 -4.00 0.89
C ALA A 288 22.31 -4.11 -0.35
N SER A 289 22.16 -3.03 -1.11
CA SER A 289 21.43 -3.04 -2.39
C SER A 289 22.09 -3.97 -3.40
N HIS A 290 23.43 -3.90 -3.53
CA HIS A 290 24.20 -4.80 -4.40
C HIS A 290 24.10 -6.28 -3.99
N GLU A 291 24.02 -6.57 -2.68
CA GLU A 291 23.78 -7.92 -2.16
C GLU A 291 22.30 -8.36 -2.24
N GLY A 292 21.42 -7.57 -2.85
CA GLY A 292 20.05 -7.95 -3.19
C GLY A 292 18.96 -7.52 -2.19
N LEU A 293 19.27 -6.65 -1.22
CA LEU A 293 18.24 -6.13 -0.29
C LEU A 293 17.18 -5.26 -0.99
N SER A 294 17.52 -4.70 -2.15
CA SER A 294 16.60 -3.92 -3.00
C SER A 294 15.65 -4.79 -3.81
N THR A 295 15.93 -6.09 -3.93
CA THR A 295 15.01 -7.06 -4.56
C THR A 295 13.83 -7.30 -3.64
N SER A 296 12.64 -6.94 -4.10
CA SER A 296 11.39 -7.18 -3.38
C SER A 296 11.03 -8.67 -3.34
N LEU A 297 10.16 -9.04 -2.39
CA LEU A 297 9.62 -10.40 -2.34
C LEU A 297 8.87 -10.76 -3.63
N PHE A 298 8.17 -9.79 -4.23
CA PHE A 298 7.46 -9.96 -5.50
C PHE A 298 8.42 -10.33 -6.63
N GLU A 299 9.48 -9.53 -6.82
CA GLU A 299 10.48 -9.78 -7.87
C GLU A 299 11.17 -11.12 -7.66
N ARG A 300 11.52 -11.46 -6.42
CA ARG A 300 12.14 -12.76 -6.12
C ARG A 300 11.23 -13.92 -6.51
N MET A 301 9.95 -13.87 -6.15
CA MET A 301 9.00 -14.94 -6.47
C MET A 301 8.72 -15.05 -7.97
N ALA A 302 8.62 -13.91 -8.66
CA ALA A 302 8.44 -13.87 -10.10
C ALA A 302 9.67 -14.42 -10.85
N ASN A 303 10.87 -13.95 -10.49
CA ASN A 303 12.13 -14.34 -11.15
C ASN A 303 12.50 -15.81 -10.89
N GLN A 304 12.08 -16.38 -9.76
CA GLN A 304 12.27 -17.80 -9.43
C GLN A 304 11.18 -18.70 -10.02
N ASN A 305 10.24 -18.15 -10.80
CA ASN A 305 9.11 -18.87 -11.38
C ASN A 305 8.29 -19.65 -10.33
N CYS A 306 8.20 -19.13 -9.09
CA CYS A 306 7.40 -19.76 -8.04
C CYS A 306 5.92 -19.70 -8.39
N VAL A 307 5.46 -18.55 -8.91
CA VAL A 307 4.11 -18.29 -9.41
C VAL A 307 4.20 -17.28 -10.55
N GLU A 308 3.43 -17.49 -11.62
CA GLU A 308 3.35 -16.53 -12.72
C GLU A 308 2.49 -15.31 -12.32
N PRO A 309 3.01 -14.07 -12.43
CA PRO A 309 2.22 -12.87 -12.17
C PRO A 309 1.04 -12.72 -13.12
N THR A 310 -0.14 -12.46 -12.56
CA THR A 310 -1.28 -12.01 -13.37
C THR A 310 -1.10 -10.53 -13.66
N VAL A 311 -0.97 -10.18 -14.94
CA VAL A 311 -0.71 -8.79 -15.36
C VAL A 311 -2.02 -8.10 -15.70
N LEU A 312 -2.25 -6.92 -15.10
CA LEU A 312 -3.35 -6.04 -15.46
C LEU A 312 -2.95 -5.21 -16.68
N LEU A 313 -3.71 -5.24 -17.77
CA LEU A 313 -3.31 -4.62 -19.05
C LEU A 313 -4.05 -3.34 -19.39
N GLU A 314 -5.22 -3.11 -18.77
CA GLU A 314 -6.12 -2.02 -19.15
C GLU A 314 -5.95 -0.81 -18.22
N GLN A 315 -5.32 0.26 -18.71
CA GLN A 315 -5.09 1.50 -17.96
C GLN A 315 -6.25 2.48 -18.14
N ARG A 316 -6.67 3.15 -17.06
CA ARG A 316 -7.79 4.11 -17.07
C ARG A 316 -7.45 5.50 -16.51
N ARG A 317 -6.16 5.81 -16.33
CA ARG A 317 -5.72 7.04 -15.64
C ARG A 317 -5.25 8.13 -16.60
N MET A 318 -4.51 7.76 -17.63
CA MET A 318 -3.73 8.69 -18.45
C MET A 318 -4.27 8.75 -19.88
N HIS A 319 -4.10 9.91 -20.52
CA HIS A 319 -4.34 10.07 -21.97
C HIS A 319 -3.37 9.18 -22.75
N SER A 320 -3.79 8.68 -23.91
CA SER A 320 -2.99 7.75 -24.72
C SER A 320 -1.58 8.27 -25.01
N SER A 321 -1.44 9.55 -25.35
CA SER A 321 -0.14 10.21 -25.59
C SER A 321 0.81 10.19 -24.38
N ILE A 322 0.27 10.15 -23.15
CA ILE A 322 1.08 10.00 -21.93
C ILE A 322 1.46 8.53 -21.73
N ALA A 323 0.52 7.62 -21.99
CA ALA A 323 0.70 6.18 -21.81
C ALA A 323 1.66 5.56 -22.84
N GLU A 324 1.80 6.15 -24.03
CA GLU A 324 2.59 5.64 -25.15
C GLU A 324 4.05 5.33 -24.76
N PHE A 325 4.77 6.31 -24.20
CA PHE A 325 6.18 6.12 -23.84
C PHE A 325 6.36 5.06 -22.74
N PRO A 326 5.67 5.11 -21.58
CA PRO A 326 5.78 4.06 -20.57
C PRO A 326 5.41 2.68 -21.10
N ASN A 327 4.37 2.58 -21.92
CA ASN A 327 3.94 1.31 -22.51
C ASN A 327 5.03 0.68 -23.39
N SER A 328 5.61 1.47 -24.29
CA SER A 328 6.69 0.99 -25.16
C SER A 328 7.97 0.68 -24.37
N ALA A 329 8.36 1.54 -23.42
CA ALA A 329 9.63 1.44 -22.72
C ALA A 329 9.66 0.32 -21.66
N PHE A 330 8.56 0.10 -20.94
CA PHE A 330 8.55 -0.77 -19.75
C PHE A 330 7.62 -1.98 -19.88
N TYR A 331 6.60 -1.92 -20.73
CA TYR A 331 5.55 -2.96 -20.78
C TYR A 331 5.46 -3.69 -22.13
N GLY A 332 6.38 -3.39 -23.06
CA GLY A 332 6.48 -4.04 -24.37
C GLY A 332 5.29 -3.77 -25.29
N GLY A 333 4.64 -2.61 -25.14
CA GLY A 333 3.47 -2.24 -25.95
C GLY A 333 2.18 -2.97 -25.58
N ARG A 334 2.15 -3.72 -24.47
CA ARG A 334 1.01 -4.56 -24.07
C ARG A 334 -0.10 -3.83 -23.32
N LEU A 335 0.14 -2.60 -22.85
CA LEU A 335 -0.91 -1.81 -22.18
C LEU A 335 -1.95 -1.30 -23.17
N ILE A 336 -3.20 -1.32 -22.73
CA ILE A 336 -4.38 -0.91 -23.48
C ILE A 336 -5.03 0.26 -22.74
N ASN A 337 -5.43 1.30 -23.48
CA ASN A 337 -6.14 2.45 -22.93
C ASN A 337 -7.65 2.13 -22.87
N ALA A 338 -8.22 2.20 -21.67
CA ALA A 338 -9.62 1.89 -21.42
C ALA A 338 -10.57 3.06 -21.68
N ALA A 339 -10.05 4.27 -21.53
CA ALA A 339 -10.79 5.51 -21.66
C ALA A 339 -10.71 6.02 -23.08
N ASP A 340 -11.80 6.62 -23.55
CA ASP A 340 -11.75 7.50 -24.70
C ASP A 340 -11.00 8.77 -24.30
N ASP A 341 -9.93 9.07 -25.03
CA ASP A 341 -9.12 10.28 -24.89
C ASP A 341 -9.95 11.56 -24.93
N ALA A 342 -11.15 11.51 -25.53
CA ALA A 342 -12.12 12.61 -25.56
C ALA A 342 -12.46 13.16 -24.16
N SER A 343 -12.42 12.32 -23.11
CA SER A 343 -12.67 12.72 -21.72
C SER A 343 -11.48 13.40 -21.03
N LEU A 344 -10.29 13.32 -21.62
CA LEU A 344 -9.02 13.83 -21.09
C LEU A 344 -8.56 15.03 -21.92
N THR A 345 -9.31 16.12 -21.82
CA THR A 345 -9.12 17.34 -22.62
C THR A 345 -7.83 18.07 -22.28
N ALA A 346 -7.34 18.90 -23.22
CA ALA A 346 -6.17 19.73 -23.00
C ALA A 346 -6.40 20.72 -21.85
N ILE A 347 -5.38 20.94 -21.02
CA ILE A 347 -5.44 21.87 -19.89
C ILE A 347 -5.46 23.31 -20.44
N PRO A 348 -6.44 24.17 -20.08
CA PRO A 348 -6.51 25.55 -20.52
C PRO A 348 -5.37 26.38 -19.90
N GLY A 349 -5.01 27.48 -20.56
CA GLY A 349 -3.91 28.34 -20.10
C GLY A 349 -2.51 27.78 -20.35
N PHE A 350 -2.38 26.67 -21.08
CA PHE A 350 -1.09 26.18 -21.56
C PHE A 350 -1.08 26.12 -23.11
N PRO A 351 -0.03 26.65 -23.77
CA PRO A 351 0.07 26.63 -25.22
C PRO A 351 0.52 25.25 -25.72
N TRP A 352 -0.40 24.29 -25.73
CA TRP A 352 -0.12 22.93 -26.20
C TRP A 352 0.37 22.94 -27.67
N PRO A 353 1.53 22.32 -27.98
CA PRO A 353 2.03 22.25 -29.36
C PRO A 353 1.11 21.49 -30.32
N SER A 354 0.32 20.56 -29.78
CA SER A 354 -0.67 19.78 -30.53
C SER A 354 -1.93 19.60 -29.67
N PRO A 355 -3.14 19.75 -30.25
CA PRO A 355 -4.40 19.52 -29.54
C PRO A 355 -4.62 18.05 -29.18
N ASP A 356 -3.89 17.12 -29.79
CA ASP A 356 -4.03 15.68 -29.59
C ASP A 356 -2.98 15.10 -28.63
N CYS A 357 -2.09 15.94 -28.09
CA CYS A 357 -1.04 15.51 -27.16
C CYS A 357 -1.22 16.15 -25.78
N ARG A 358 -1.00 15.36 -24.73
CA ARG A 358 -1.00 15.80 -23.31
C ARG A 358 0.39 15.77 -22.68
N VAL A 359 1.43 15.74 -23.52
CA VAL A 359 2.83 15.80 -23.11
C VAL A 359 3.49 16.94 -23.86
N CYS A 360 4.19 17.81 -23.13
CA CYS A 360 5.00 18.88 -23.70
C CYS A 360 6.32 18.95 -22.94
N PHE A 361 7.42 18.92 -23.67
CA PHE A 361 8.74 19.20 -23.12
C PHE A 361 9.04 20.68 -23.33
N VAL A 362 9.16 21.43 -22.22
CA VAL A 362 9.46 22.86 -22.26
C VAL A 362 10.98 23.04 -22.17
N ASP A 363 11.59 23.48 -23.26
CA ASP A 363 13.01 23.80 -23.30
C ASP A 363 13.28 25.15 -22.61
N VAL A 364 14.06 25.12 -21.53
CA VAL A 364 14.47 26.29 -20.75
C VAL A 364 15.93 26.69 -20.97
N SER A 365 16.61 26.05 -21.93
CA SER A 365 18.04 26.26 -22.21
C SER A 365 18.37 27.68 -22.66
N GLN A 366 17.40 28.45 -23.13
CA GLN A 366 17.58 29.84 -23.57
C GLN A 366 17.33 30.88 -22.47
N GLY A 367 17.09 30.46 -21.22
CA GLY A 367 16.79 31.34 -20.09
C GLY A 367 18.01 32.10 -19.53
N PRO A 368 17.78 33.21 -18.79
CA PRO A 368 18.84 34.08 -18.28
C PRO A 368 19.73 33.46 -17.19
N SER A 369 19.33 32.33 -16.59
CA SER A 369 20.07 31.62 -15.55
C SER A 369 20.19 30.13 -15.90
N MET A 370 21.26 29.76 -16.61
CA MET A 370 21.48 28.40 -17.12
C MET A 370 22.21 27.46 -16.15
N LEU A 371 22.75 27.98 -15.05
CA LEU A 371 23.61 27.20 -14.17
C LEU A 371 22.80 26.50 -13.08
N GLU A 372 22.98 25.19 -12.98
CA GLU A 372 22.52 24.41 -11.84
C GLU A 372 23.17 24.94 -10.56
N GLY A 373 22.33 25.40 -9.63
CA GLY A 373 22.72 25.78 -8.29
C GLY A 373 22.76 24.58 -7.36
N ARG A 374 23.60 24.65 -6.31
CA ARG A 374 23.65 23.64 -5.25
C ARG A 374 23.26 24.22 -3.90
N ARG A 375 22.51 23.44 -3.13
CA ARG A 375 22.24 23.69 -1.71
C ARG A 375 22.52 22.40 -0.93
N GLY A 376 23.69 22.35 -0.30
CA GLY A 376 24.23 21.12 0.28
C GLY A 376 24.45 20.05 -0.80
N PHE A 377 23.84 18.87 -0.61
CA PHE A 377 23.90 17.75 -1.55
C PHE A 377 22.76 17.74 -2.60
N SER A 378 21.89 18.74 -2.61
CA SER A 378 20.75 18.84 -3.54
C SER A 378 20.97 19.94 -4.58
N ALA A 379 20.38 19.76 -5.76
CA ALA A 379 20.44 20.70 -6.88
C ALA A 379 19.15 21.54 -7.03
N PHE A 380 19.27 22.70 -7.65
CA PHE A 380 18.14 23.54 -8.07
C PHE A 380 18.49 24.31 -9.35
N ASN A 381 17.47 24.71 -10.10
CA ASN A 381 17.56 25.51 -11.30
C ASN A 381 16.52 26.63 -11.25
N VAL A 382 16.99 27.88 -11.23
CA VAL A 382 16.14 29.07 -11.12
C VAL A 382 15.31 29.30 -12.38
N ALA A 383 15.89 29.12 -13.57
CA ALA A 383 15.16 29.32 -14.83
C ALA A 383 14.03 28.30 -14.99
N GLU A 384 14.26 27.04 -14.59
CA GLU A 384 13.20 26.03 -14.53
C GLU A 384 12.09 26.43 -13.55
N ALA A 385 12.45 26.90 -12.34
CA ALA A 385 11.48 27.28 -11.32
C ALA A 385 10.63 28.49 -11.76
N GLU A 386 11.25 29.49 -12.40
CA GLU A 386 10.56 30.66 -12.95
C GLU A 386 9.61 30.27 -14.07
N THR A 387 10.09 29.51 -15.06
CA THR A 387 9.28 29.04 -16.20
C THR A 387 8.11 28.18 -15.73
N LEU A 388 8.33 27.31 -14.75
CA LEU A 388 7.28 26.49 -14.15
C LEU A 388 6.21 27.35 -13.47
N VAL A 389 6.62 28.39 -12.73
CA VAL A 389 5.68 29.30 -12.07
C VAL A 389 4.89 30.12 -13.10
N ASP A 390 5.48 30.51 -14.22
CA ASP A 390 4.77 31.15 -15.33
C ASP A 390 3.69 30.24 -15.92
N VAL A 391 4.03 28.97 -16.20
CA VAL A 391 3.09 27.96 -16.67
C VAL A 391 1.96 27.74 -15.66
N LEU A 392 2.32 27.54 -14.38
CA LEU A 392 1.35 27.31 -13.31
C LEU A 392 0.38 28.49 -13.16
N HIS A 393 0.91 29.71 -13.18
CA HIS A 393 0.10 30.92 -13.09
C HIS A 393 -0.86 31.06 -14.27
N SER A 394 -0.41 30.74 -15.49
CA SER A 394 -1.25 30.80 -16.69
C SER A 394 -2.41 29.79 -16.64
N ILE A 395 -2.13 28.54 -16.24
CA ILE A 395 -3.13 27.48 -16.09
C ILE A 395 -4.17 27.84 -15.02
N LEU A 396 -3.73 28.32 -13.86
CA LEU A 396 -4.63 28.71 -12.77
C LEU A 396 -5.46 29.96 -13.12
N SER A 397 -4.86 30.93 -13.82
CA SER A 397 -5.57 32.14 -14.27
C SER A 397 -6.62 31.83 -15.34
N ALA A 398 -6.45 30.73 -16.09
CA ALA A 398 -7.46 30.20 -17.01
C ALA A 398 -8.59 29.42 -16.31
N GLY A 399 -8.57 29.35 -14.97
CA GLY A 399 -9.64 28.74 -14.17
C GLY A 399 -9.49 27.23 -13.97
N TYR A 400 -8.34 26.63 -14.27
CA TYR A 400 -8.13 25.22 -13.99
C TYR A 400 -8.07 24.96 -12.46
N PRO A 401 -8.73 23.91 -11.94
CA PRO A 401 -8.78 23.67 -10.50
C PRO A 401 -7.39 23.38 -9.92
N ALA A 402 -6.99 24.15 -8.90
CA ALA A 402 -5.66 24.05 -8.31
C ALA A 402 -5.40 22.69 -7.65
N GLU A 403 -6.43 22.10 -7.04
CA GLU A 403 -6.40 20.77 -6.42
C GLU A 403 -6.16 19.63 -7.42
N GLN A 404 -6.31 19.87 -8.72
CA GLN A 404 -6.00 18.90 -9.78
C GLN A 404 -4.57 19.07 -10.34
N ILE A 405 -3.78 19.98 -9.78
CA ILE A 405 -2.41 20.24 -10.21
C ILE A 405 -1.41 19.76 -9.15
N VAL A 406 -0.39 19.07 -9.62
CA VAL A 406 0.75 18.63 -8.81
C VAL A 406 2.03 18.98 -9.54
N VAL A 407 2.98 19.56 -8.81
CA VAL A 407 4.33 19.85 -9.27
C VAL A 407 5.30 18.88 -8.62
N LEU A 408 6.00 18.11 -9.45
CA LEU A 408 6.99 17.13 -9.02
C LEU A 408 8.41 17.52 -9.44
N THR A 409 9.37 17.26 -8.56
CA THR A 409 10.80 17.45 -8.86
C THR A 409 11.65 16.35 -8.22
N ALA A 410 12.81 16.02 -8.77
CA ALA A 410 13.70 15.03 -8.14
C ALA A 410 14.44 15.58 -6.91
N TYR A 411 14.55 16.90 -6.78
CA TYR A 411 15.46 17.53 -5.82
C TYR A 411 14.74 18.37 -4.76
N LEU A 412 15.11 18.14 -3.50
CA LEU A 412 14.56 18.90 -2.37
C LEU A 412 14.88 20.41 -2.47
N ALA A 413 16.08 20.76 -2.94
CA ALA A 413 16.44 22.17 -3.16
C ALA A 413 15.60 22.80 -4.29
N GLN A 414 15.26 22.06 -5.35
CA GLN A 414 14.35 22.56 -6.39
C GLN A 414 12.93 22.76 -5.88
N LYS A 415 12.42 21.86 -5.03
CA LYS A 415 11.14 22.04 -4.32
C LYS A 415 11.13 23.33 -3.49
N GLN A 416 12.23 23.62 -2.78
CA GLN A 416 12.38 24.86 -2.01
C GLN A 416 12.46 26.09 -2.93
N GLU A 417 13.11 25.96 -4.08
CA GLU A 417 13.30 27.03 -5.05
C GLU A 417 11.98 27.43 -5.72
N ILE A 418 11.18 26.45 -6.19
CA ILE A 418 9.84 26.69 -6.72
C ILE A 418 8.97 27.45 -5.69
N ARG A 419 9.01 27.02 -4.42
CA ARG A 419 8.29 27.70 -3.34
C ARG A 419 8.82 29.11 -3.06
N ARG A 420 10.12 29.36 -3.26
CA ARG A 420 10.71 30.69 -3.15
C ARG A 420 10.18 31.60 -4.25
N VAL A 421 10.24 31.17 -5.51
CA VAL A 421 9.75 31.93 -6.66
C VAL A 421 8.26 32.28 -6.51
N LEU A 422 7.43 31.32 -6.07
CA LEU A 422 6.01 31.59 -5.77
C LEU A 422 5.82 32.68 -4.71
N ARG A 423 6.64 32.69 -3.64
CA ARG A 423 6.57 33.73 -2.60
C ARG A 423 6.99 35.09 -3.13
N ASP A 424 8.10 35.13 -3.84
CA ASP A 424 8.69 36.38 -4.35
C ASP A 424 7.77 37.05 -5.38
N ARG A 425 6.98 36.26 -6.12
CA ARG A 425 5.96 36.76 -7.06
C ARG A 425 4.59 37.03 -6.41
N GLY A 426 4.44 36.89 -5.10
CA GLY A 426 3.17 37.11 -4.39
C GLY A 426 2.11 36.03 -4.62
N LEU A 427 2.49 34.87 -5.15
CA LEU A 427 1.62 33.73 -5.51
C LEU A 427 1.62 32.62 -4.44
N SER A 428 1.93 32.98 -3.20
CA SER A 428 2.02 32.02 -2.08
C SER A 428 0.71 31.28 -1.80
N ASN A 429 -0.42 31.90 -2.15
CA ASN A 429 -1.75 31.31 -2.01
C ASN A 429 -1.92 30.03 -2.83
N TYR A 430 -1.18 29.85 -3.92
CA TYR A 430 -1.25 28.61 -4.72
C TYR A 430 -0.80 27.38 -3.93
N LEU A 431 0.13 27.55 -2.98
CA LEU A 431 0.63 26.46 -2.13
C LEU A 431 -0.43 25.92 -1.15
N GLN A 432 -1.59 26.57 -1.03
CA GLN A 432 -2.71 26.05 -0.24
C GLN A 432 -3.41 24.88 -0.93
N HIS A 433 -3.36 24.81 -2.26
CA HIS A 433 -4.13 23.85 -3.06
C HIS A 433 -3.28 23.06 -4.05
N VAL A 434 -2.18 23.63 -4.56
CA VAL A 434 -1.24 22.95 -5.46
C VAL A 434 -0.17 22.24 -4.64
N ALA A 435 -0.09 20.92 -4.77
CA ALA A 435 0.96 20.13 -4.14
C ALA A 435 2.28 20.33 -4.91
N VAL A 436 3.33 20.75 -4.20
CA VAL A 436 4.71 20.81 -4.72
C VAL A 436 5.54 19.84 -3.90
N ASP A 437 5.97 18.72 -4.49
CA ASP A 437 6.72 17.67 -3.79
C ASP A 437 7.84 17.03 -4.62
N THR A 438 8.65 16.21 -3.97
CA THR A 438 9.62 15.36 -4.65
C THR A 438 8.93 14.12 -5.23
N VAL A 439 9.48 13.53 -6.30
CA VAL A 439 8.94 12.29 -6.89
C VAL A 439 8.75 11.20 -5.83
N ASP A 440 9.78 10.94 -5.01
CA ASP A 440 9.74 9.96 -3.92
C ASP A 440 8.74 10.32 -2.80
N GLY A 441 8.41 11.61 -2.65
CA GLY A 441 7.53 12.10 -1.59
C GLY A 441 6.05 12.09 -1.98
N TYR A 442 5.76 11.95 -3.27
CA TYR A 442 4.40 11.97 -3.81
C TYR A 442 3.81 10.57 -4.07
N GLN A 443 4.67 9.54 -4.16
CA GLN A 443 4.24 8.17 -4.49
C GLN A 443 3.43 7.47 -3.39
#